data_AF-A0A4Z2H4B6-F1
#
_entry.id   AF-A0A4Z2H4B6-F1
#
_cell.length_a   1.000
_cell.length_b   1.000
_cell.length_c   1.000
_cell.angle_alpha   90.00
_cell.angle_beta   90.00
_cell.angle_gamma   90.00
#
_symmetry.space_group_name_H-M   'P 1'
#
loop_
_entity.id
_entity.type
_entity.pdbx_description
1 polymer ?
#
loop_
_entity_poly.entity_id
_entity_poly.type
_entity_poly.pdbx_seq_one_letter_code
_entity_poly.pdbx_strand_id
1 'polypeptide(L)'
;MGCSWVQSFGHEGLGLLLDVLERLLFRKPQEKLDKKNQHKVVQCLKAIMNNKYGLDRILGEEKSLSLLARAIDPSQSAMMTDVMKLLSAICIVGEENTLEKVLEAITTAGEWRAMERFSPIVQGLRDRSVQLQVSAKYSF
;
A
#
# COMPACT_ATOMS: atom_id res chain seq x y z
N MET A 1 11.34 -24.57 -5.97
CA MET A 1 12.47 -23.69 -5.60
C MET A 1 12.10 -22.19 -5.51
N GLY A 2 10.81 -21.78 -5.57
CA GLY A 2 10.44 -20.35 -5.55
C GLY A 2 10.15 -19.73 -4.17
N CYS A 3 9.64 -20.50 -3.21
CA CYS A 3 9.22 -19.95 -1.91
C CYS A 3 10.36 -19.72 -0.91
N SER A 4 11.47 -20.48 -1.01
CA SER A 4 12.56 -20.39 -0.03
C SER A 4 13.30 -19.04 -0.09
N TRP A 5 13.47 -18.45 -1.28
CA TRP A 5 14.12 -17.14 -1.40
C TRP A 5 13.25 -16.02 -0.82
N VAL A 6 11.93 -16.07 -1.03
CA VAL A 6 11.01 -15.07 -0.47
C VAL A 6 10.98 -15.15 1.05
N GLN A 7 11.13 -16.34 1.63
CA GLN A 7 11.27 -16.49 3.08
C GLN A 7 12.58 -15.89 3.59
N SER A 8 13.71 -16.17 2.92
CA SER A 8 15.01 -15.60 3.30
C SER A 8 15.04 -14.07 3.16
N PHE A 9 14.54 -13.51 2.06
CA PHE A 9 14.46 -12.06 1.87
C PHE A 9 13.41 -11.42 2.79
N GLY A 10 12.23 -12.03 2.92
CA GLY A 10 11.12 -11.44 3.70
C GLY A 10 11.40 -11.32 5.19
N HIS A 11 12.32 -12.10 5.74
CA HIS A 11 12.70 -12.03 7.15
C HIS A 11 13.29 -10.65 7.54
N GLU A 12 14.25 -10.14 6.74
CA GLU A 12 14.95 -8.86 6.99
C GLU A 12 14.66 -7.79 5.93
N GLY A 13 14.56 -8.19 4.66
CA GLY A 13 14.41 -7.31 3.52
C GLY A 13 13.07 -6.58 3.45
N LEU A 14 12.00 -7.14 4.03
CA LEU A 14 10.71 -6.45 4.08
C LEU A 14 10.77 -5.18 4.93
N GLY A 15 11.34 -5.27 6.14
CA GLY A 15 11.51 -4.11 7.01
C GLY A 15 12.32 -3.00 6.32
N LEU A 16 13.40 -3.38 5.64
CA LEU A 16 14.22 -2.45 4.85
C LEU A 16 13.44 -1.81 3.69
N LEU A 17 12.57 -2.55 3.00
CA LEU A 17 11.71 -1.98 1.97
C LEU A 17 10.72 -0.98 2.55
N LEU A 18 10.15 -1.26 3.72
CA LEU A 18 9.27 -0.32 4.43
C LEU A 18 10.05 0.92 4.89
N ASP A 19 11.29 0.79 5.39
CA ASP A 19 12.18 1.92 5.70
C ASP A 19 12.50 2.79 4.48
N VAL A 20 12.71 2.16 3.32
CA VAL A 20 12.92 2.88 2.06
C VAL A 20 11.65 3.61 1.64
N LEU A 21 10.50 2.95 1.70
CA LEU A 21 9.21 3.57 1.37
C LEU A 21 8.93 4.77 2.27
N GLU A 22 9.15 4.62 3.58
CA GLU A 22 9.01 5.69 4.56
C GLU A 22 9.91 6.88 4.20
N ARG A 23 11.22 6.67 4.04
CA ARG A 23 12.13 7.77 3.65
C ARG A 23 11.67 8.45 2.36
N LEU A 24 11.23 7.68 1.37
CA LEU A 24 10.74 8.21 0.10
C LEU A 24 9.43 8.98 0.25
N LEU A 25 8.50 8.58 1.12
CA LEU A 25 7.21 9.28 1.30
C LEU A 25 7.36 10.58 2.10
N PHE A 26 8.34 10.65 3.00
CA PHE A 26 8.56 11.82 3.87
C PHE A 26 9.55 12.83 3.29
N ARG A 27 10.33 12.45 2.26
CA ARG A 27 11.25 13.37 1.57
C ARG A 27 10.51 14.56 0.96
N LYS A 28 11.01 15.77 1.18
CA LYS A 28 10.52 17.01 0.56
C LYS A 28 11.71 17.89 0.12
N PRO A 29 11.68 18.50 -1.09
CA PRO A 29 10.67 18.33 -2.14
C PRO A 29 10.71 16.92 -2.75
N GLN A 30 9.59 16.50 -3.35
CA GLN A 30 9.47 15.23 -4.05
C GLN A 30 9.95 15.36 -5.50
N GLU A 31 10.96 14.60 -5.88
CA GLU A 31 11.42 14.54 -7.27
C GLU A 31 10.66 13.48 -8.08
N LYS A 32 10.66 13.62 -9.40
CA LYS A 32 10.08 12.60 -10.31
C LYS A 32 10.71 11.22 -10.11
N LEU A 33 11.98 11.17 -9.73
CA LEU A 33 12.68 9.92 -9.44
C LEU A 33 12.19 9.29 -8.12
N ASP A 34 11.91 10.09 -7.09
CA ASP A 34 11.37 9.60 -5.82
C ASP A 34 10.02 8.91 -6.04
N LYS A 35 9.12 9.55 -6.80
CA LYS A 35 7.82 8.98 -7.22
C LYS A 35 7.97 7.62 -7.93
N LYS A 36 8.89 7.54 -8.89
CA LYS A 36 9.20 6.27 -9.58
C LYS A 36 9.72 5.21 -8.62
N ASN A 37 10.56 5.59 -7.65
CA ASN A 37 11.12 4.66 -6.69
C ASN A 37 10.06 4.20 -5.67
N GLN A 38 9.15 5.09 -5.23
CA GLN A 38 8.01 4.70 -4.40
C GLN A 38 7.20 3.60 -5.08
N HIS A 39 6.87 3.77 -6.37
CA HIS A 39 6.10 2.76 -7.09
C HIS A 39 6.85 1.43 -7.21
N LYS A 40 8.16 1.45 -7.49
CA LYS A 40 8.97 0.23 -7.50
C LYS A 40 8.96 -0.50 -6.16
N VAL A 41 9.05 0.23 -5.05
CA VAL A 41 8.98 -0.36 -3.71
C VAL A 41 7.61 -0.98 -3.47
N VAL A 42 6.52 -0.31 -3.83
CA VAL A 42 5.15 -0.87 -3.78
C VAL A 42 5.02 -2.14 -4.61
N GLN A 43 5.62 -2.19 -5.81
CA GLN A 43 5.64 -3.39 -6.64
C GLN A 43 6.41 -4.56 -5.99
N CYS A 44 7.51 -4.28 -5.28
CA CYS A 44 8.21 -5.29 -4.49
C CYS A 44 7.33 -5.82 -3.34
N LEU A 45 6.66 -4.93 -2.59
CA LEU A 45 5.72 -5.33 -1.53
C LEU A 45 4.61 -6.23 -2.08
N LYS A 46 4.05 -5.87 -3.24
CA LYS A 46 3.05 -6.69 -3.93
C LYS A 46 3.56 -8.06 -4.33
N ALA A 47 4.79 -8.16 -4.84
CA ALA A 47 5.40 -9.45 -5.17
C ALA A 47 5.61 -10.32 -3.92
N ILE A 48 6.01 -9.71 -2.79
CA ILE A 48 6.18 -10.39 -1.50
C ILE A 48 4.84 -10.89 -0.96
N MET A 49 3.78 -10.08 -1.02
CA MET A 49 2.44 -10.44 -0.55
C MET A 49 1.74 -11.52 -1.37
N ASN A 50 2.25 -11.84 -2.57
CA ASN A 50 1.66 -12.87 -3.43
C ASN A 50 1.89 -14.31 -2.93
N ASN A 51 2.26 -14.48 -1.66
CA ASN A 51 2.28 -15.75 -0.95
C ASN A 51 1.91 -15.50 0.52
N LYS A 52 1.39 -16.54 1.18
CA LYS A 52 0.89 -16.45 2.57
C LYS A 52 1.95 -15.90 3.54
N TYR A 53 3.20 -16.39 3.45
CA TYR A 53 4.27 -15.94 4.34
C TYR A 53 4.53 -14.44 4.25
N GLY A 54 4.63 -13.89 3.03
CA GLY A 54 4.89 -12.46 2.85
C GLY A 54 3.71 -11.57 3.28
N LEU A 55 2.48 -12.07 3.12
CA LEU A 55 1.29 -11.40 3.63
C LEU A 55 1.27 -11.38 5.16
N ASP A 56 1.44 -12.54 5.80
CA ASP A 56 1.51 -12.68 7.27
C ASP A 56 2.64 -11.79 7.83
N ARG A 57 3.79 -11.75 7.16
CA ARG A 57 4.91 -10.91 7.57
C ARG A 57 4.60 -9.41 7.48
N ILE A 58 3.93 -8.95 6.43
CA ILE A 58 3.50 -7.55 6.31
C ILE A 58 2.48 -7.18 7.39
N LEU A 59 1.53 -8.07 7.68
CA LEU A 59 0.55 -7.85 8.76
C LEU A 59 1.23 -7.76 10.14
N GLY A 60 2.37 -8.42 10.33
CA GLY A 60 3.19 -8.31 11.54
C GLY A 60 4.06 -7.06 11.63
N GLU A 61 4.19 -6.25 10.57
CA GLU A 61 4.97 -5.01 10.59
C GLU A 61 4.08 -3.82 10.96
N GLU A 62 4.32 -3.21 12.13
CA GLU A 62 3.47 -2.17 12.73
C GLU A 62 3.21 -0.98 11.80
N LYS A 63 4.23 -0.55 11.05
CA LYS A 63 4.14 0.62 10.17
C LYS A 63 3.60 0.31 8.77
N SER A 64 3.33 -0.95 8.44
CA SER A 64 2.96 -1.33 7.08
C SER A 64 1.67 -0.64 6.61
N LEU A 65 0.62 -0.66 7.43
CA LEU A 65 -0.69 -0.07 7.10
C LEU A 65 -0.60 1.44 6.97
N SER A 66 0.12 2.11 7.88
CA SER A 66 0.28 3.57 7.85
C SER A 66 1.05 4.01 6.61
N LEU A 67 2.10 3.28 6.21
CA LEU A 67 2.87 3.58 4.99
C LEU A 67 2.06 3.32 3.72
N LEU A 68 1.31 2.20 3.66
CA LEU A 68 0.42 1.91 2.53
C LEU A 68 -0.68 2.96 2.41
N ALA A 69 -1.34 3.34 3.50
CA ALA A 69 -2.35 4.40 3.51
C ALA A 69 -1.76 5.75 3.03
N ARG A 70 -0.55 6.09 3.48
CA ARG A 70 0.17 7.29 3.02
C ARG A 70 0.68 7.20 1.58
N ALA A 71 0.74 6.01 0.98
CA ALA A 71 1.08 5.83 -0.42
C ALA A 71 -0.13 5.97 -1.36
N ILE A 72 -1.34 6.18 -0.84
CA ILE A 72 -2.53 6.50 -1.65
C ILE A 72 -2.36 7.92 -2.19
N ASP A 73 -1.95 8.05 -3.46
CA ASP A 73 -1.70 9.31 -4.15
C ASP A 73 -2.37 9.32 -5.53
N PRO A 74 -3.45 10.10 -5.73
CA PRO A 74 -4.15 10.17 -7.02
C PRO A 74 -3.30 10.74 -8.15
N SER A 75 -2.21 11.45 -7.85
CA SER A 75 -1.28 11.92 -8.89
C SER A 75 -0.39 10.79 -9.45
N GLN A 76 -0.44 9.60 -8.85
CA GLN A 76 0.32 8.41 -9.22
C GLN A 76 -0.62 7.21 -9.43
N SER A 77 -1.52 7.31 -10.41
CA SER A 77 -2.62 6.35 -10.70
C SER A 77 -2.23 4.87 -10.63
N ALA A 78 -1.10 4.49 -11.25
CA ALA A 78 -0.62 3.11 -11.26
C ALA A 78 -0.19 2.63 -9.86
N MET A 79 0.57 3.46 -9.12
CA MET A 79 0.97 3.14 -7.76
C MET A 79 -0.23 3.08 -6.83
N MET A 80 -1.15 4.05 -6.91
CA MET A 80 -2.38 4.06 -6.12
C MET A 80 -3.21 2.79 -6.34
N THR A 81 -3.31 2.32 -7.59
CA THR A 81 -4.02 1.07 -7.91
C THR A 81 -3.35 -0.13 -7.24
N ASP A 82 -2.02 -0.22 -7.26
CA ASP A 82 -1.29 -1.29 -6.59
C ASP A 82 -1.46 -1.22 -5.06
N VAL A 83 -1.35 -0.04 -4.46
CA VAL A 83 -1.59 0.18 -3.02
C VAL A 83 -3.00 -0.24 -2.62
N MET A 84 -4.01 0.17 -3.38
CA MET A 84 -5.40 -0.21 -3.10
C MET A 84 -5.61 -1.72 -3.19
N LYS A 85 -4.98 -2.40 -4.16
CA LYS A 85 -5.02 -3.88 -4.24
C LYS A 85 -4.40 -4.54 -3.01
N LEU A 86 -3.29 -4.00 -2.49
CA LEU A 86 -2.65 -4.53 -1.28
C LEU A 86 -3.55 -4.34 -0.04
N LEU A 87 -4.09 -3.13 0.16
CA LEU A 87 -5.00 -2.85 1.25
C LEU A 87 -6.29 -3.69 1.17
N SER A 88 -6.85 -3.88 -0.03
CA SER A 88 -7.99 -4.78 -0.22
C SER A 88 -7.66 -6.24 0.13
N ALA A 89 -6.49 -6.75 -0.31
CA ALA A 89 -6.07 -8.10 0.04
C ALA A 89 -5.89 -8.27 1.56
N ILE A 90 -5.31 -7.27 2.23
CA ILE A 90 -5.20 -7.22 3.69
C ILE A 90 -6.58 -7.25 4.36
N CYS A 91 -7.53 -6.44 3.90
CA CYS A 91 -8.88 -6.44 4.46
C CYS A 91 -9.63 -7.78 4.26
N ILE A 92 -9.34 -8.51 3.18
CA ILE A 92 -10.00 -9.78 2.87
C ILE A 92 -9.41 -10.93 3.68
N VAL A 93 -8.08 -10.95 3.88
CA VAL A 93 -7.38 -12.08 4.50
C VAL A 93 -7.11 -11.86 5.99
N GLY A 94 -7.09 -10.61 6.45
CA GLY A 94 -6.79 -10.26 7.83
C GLY A 94 -7.84 -10.77 8.82
N GLU A 95 -7.45 -10.79 10.09
CA GLU A 95 -8.28 -11.20 11.22
C GLU A 95 -9.35 -10.15 11.56
N GLU A 96 -10.20 -10.48 12.54
CA GLU A 96 -11.15 -9.53 13.13
C GLU A 96 -10.45 -8.20 13.49
N ASN A 97 -11.10 -7.08 13.18
CA ASN A 97 -10.59 -5.71 13.34
C ASN A 97 -9.53 -5.24 12.32
N THR A 98 -9.08 -6.07 11.37
CA THR A 98 -8.12 -5.62 10.33
C THR A 98 -8.69 -4.45 9.52
N LEU A 99 -9.96 -4.53 9.14
CA LEU A 99 -10.64 -3.45 8.43
C LEU A 99 -10.60 -2.13 9.21
N GLU A 100 -10.82 -2.18 10.53
CA GLU A 100 -10.80 -1.00 11.40
C GLU A 100 -9.39 -0.39 11.44
N LYS A 101 -8.35 -1.21 11.57
CA LYS A 101 -6.95 -0.76 11.50
C LYS A 101 -6.60 -0.12 10.16
N VAL A 102 -7.10 -0.66 9.05
CA VAL A 102 -6.92 -0.04 7.72
C VAL A 102 -7.63 1.32 7.66
N LEU A 103 -8.87 1.41 8.16
CA LEU A 103 -9.63 2.66 8.20
C LEU A 103 -8.97 3.72 9.08
N GLU A 104 -8.43 3.32 10.22
CA GLU A 104 -7.66 4.18 11.12
C GLU A 104 -6.42 4.72 10.40
N ALA A 105 -5.62 3.85 9.77
CA ALA A 105 -4.43 4.24 9.01
C ALA A 105 -4.75 5.24 7.88
N ILE A 106 -5.86 5.03 7.16
CA ILE A 106 -6.35 5.96 6.12
C ILE A 106 -6.79 7.29 6.73
N THR A 107 -7.46 7.26 7.89
CA THR A 107 -7.91 8.46 8.60
C THR A 107 -6.71 9.29 9.04
N THR A 108 -5.74 8.68 9.73
CA THR A 108 -4.50 9.33 10.14
C THR A 108 -3.75 9.89 8.93
N ALA A 109 -3.61 9.13 7.83
CA ALA A 109 -2.97 9.63 6.61
C ALA A 109 -3.68 10.86 6.01
N GLY A 110 -5.01 10.93 6.11
CA GLY A 110 -5.80 12.09 5.72
C GLY A 110 -5.53 13.30 6.62
N GLU A 111 -5.54 13.12 7.94
CA GLU A 111 -5.23 14.17 8.92
C GLU A 111 -3.85 14.78 8.70
N TRP A 112 -2.82 13.95 8.46
CA TRP A 112 -1.47 14.40 8.12
C TRP A 112 -1.40 15.30 6.88
N ARG A 113 -2.37 15.15 5.97
CA ARG A 113 -2.47 15.93 4.73
C ARG A 113 -3.52 17.03 4.81
N ALA A 114 -4.13 17.24 5.99
CA ALA A 114 -5.28 18.12 6.19
C ALA A 114 -6.40 17.87 5.17
N MET A 115 -6.73 16.59 4.94
CA MET A 115 -7.74 16.17 3.98
C MET A 115 -8.68 15.11 4.56
N GLU A 116 -9.90 15.08 4.05
CA GLU A 116 -10.86 14.00 4.32
C GLU A 116 -10.29 12.64 3.94
N ARG A 117 -10.48 11.64 4.81
CA ARG A 117 -9.85 10.31 4.71
C ARG A 117 -10.06 9.60 3.37
N PHE A 118 -11.21 9.80 2.72
CA PHE A 118 -11.56 9.16 1.44
C PHE A 118 -11.39 10.07 0.23
N SER A 119 -11.03 11.34 0.43
CA SER A 119 -10.83 12.28 -0.67
C SER A 119 -9.83 11.77 -1.74
N PRO A 120 -8.69 11.13 -1.39
CA PRO A 120 -7.80 10.55 -2.40
C PRO A 120 -8.47 9.47 -3.25
N ILE A 121 -9.24 8.58 -2.62
CA ILE A 121 -9.93 7.48 -3.31
C ILE A 121 -10.99 8.04 -4.26
N VAL A 122 -11.79 9.00 -3.78
CA VAL A 122 -12.81 9.67 -4.60
C VAL A 122 -12.18 10.41 -5.79
N GLN A 123 -11.05 11.08 -5.59
CA GLN A 123 -10.31 11.72 -6.67
C GLN A 123 -9.81 10.70 -7.70
N GLY A 124 -9.25 9.58 -7.25
CA GLY A 124 -8.80 8.50 -8.13
C GLY A 124 -9.97 7.90 -8.95
N LEU A 125 -11.15 7.72 -8.35
CA LEU A 125 -12.33 7.20 -9.06
C LEU A 125 -12.86 8.13 -10.15
N ARG A 126 -12.64 9.45 -10.02
CA ARG A 126 -13.03 10.44 -11.03
C ARG A 126 -12.10 10.42 -12.25
N ASP A 127 -10.87 9.93 -12.09
CA ASP A 127 -9.89 9.85 -13.16
C ASP A 127 -10.04 8.53 -13.93
N ARG A 128 -10.34 8.61 -15.24
CA ARG A 128 -10.51 7.44 -16.12
C ARG A 128 -9.21 6.65 -16.34
N SER A 129 -8.06 7.21 -16.01
CA SER A 129 -6.75 6.52 -16.08
C SER A 129 -6.54 5.53 -14.94
N VAL A 130 -7.32 5.66 -13.87
CA VAL A 130 -7.20 4.85 -12.67
C VAL A 130 -8.12 3.63 -12.80
N GLN A 131 -7.53 2.42 -12.90
CA GLN A 131 -8.28 1.16 -12.93
C GLN A 131 -8.91 0.79 -11.56
N LEU A 132 -9.30 1.77 -10.74
CA LEU A 132 -10.08 1.52 -9.51
C LEU A 132 -11.55 1.24 -9.81
N GLN A 133 -12.05 1.60 -11.00
CA GLN A 133 -13.47 1.44 -11.38
C GLN A 133 -13.94 -0.02 -11.49
N VAL A 134 -13.06 -1.01 -11.36
CA VAL A 134 -13.40 -2.44 -11.54
C VAL A 134 -13.63 -3.18 -10.21
N SER A 135 -13.23 -2.64 -9.05
CA SER A 135 -13.40 -3.35 -7.77
C SER A 135 -14.84 -3.40 -7.24
N ALA A 136 -15.78 -2.66 -7.84
CA ALA A 136 -17.19 -2.67 -7.43
C ALA A 136 -18.08 -3.63 -8.26
N LYS A 137 -17.54 -4.28 -9.30
CA LYS A 137 -18.35 -5.07 -10.25
C LYS A 137 -18.22 -6.60 -10.16
N TYR A 138 -17.33 -7.13 -9.31
CA TYR A 138 -17.08 -8.59 -9.23
C TYR A 138 -16.96 -9.12 -7.79
N SER A 139 -17.80 -8.62 -6.88
CA SER A 139 -17.96 -9.21 -5.55
C SER A 139 -19.44 -9.52 -5.29
N PHE A 140 -19.95 -10.53 -6.00
CA PHE A 140 -20.97 -11.49 -5.57
C PHE A 140 -20.69 -12.82 -6.29
#